data_AF-A0A7H0GTJ6-F1
#
_entry.id   AF-A0A7H0GTJ6-F1
#
_cell.length_a   1.000
_cell.length_b   1.000
_cell.length_c   1.000
_cell.angle_alpha   90.00
_cell.angle_beta   90.00
_cell.angle_gamma   90.00
#
_symmetry.space_group_name_H-M   'P 1'
#
loop_
_entity.id
_entity.type
_entity.pdbx_description
1 polymer ?
#
loop_
_entity_poly.entity_id
_entity_poly.type
_entity_poly.pdbx_seq_one_letter_code
_entity_poly.pdbx_strand_id
1 'polypeptide(L)'
;MHSLPDLDTPARRQQLVSQFMDRLANDEVLSSVFGNPMNAYSRSAAQQEHLAWWEAALAGECYQGRPLRATHVHPYIGPLYERWCRLLKYTFDHNFEGPEATAAQGHVLNLATMLAHWQLAQQHSYRDGYITHDNTTTKALAAA
;
A
#
# COMPACT_ATOMS: atom_id res chain seq x y z
N MET A 1 6.09 -6.27 34.51
CA MET A 1 6.38 -5.92 33.10
C MET A 1 5.25 -6.52 32.29
N HIS A 2 4.43 -5.71 31.64
CA HIS A 2 3.42 -6.23 30.73
C HIS A 2 4.09 -6.40 29.37
N SER A 3 4.12 -7.63 28.86
CA SER A 3 4.50 -7.91 27.47
C SER A 3 3.45 -7.33 26.53
N LEU A 4 3.89 -6.84 25.37
CA LEU A 4 2.99 -6.47 24.29
C LEU A 4 2.33 -7.74 23.71
N PRO A 5 1.14 -7.63 23.10
CA PRO A 5 0.50 -8.76 22.45
C PRO A 5 1.20 -9.12 21.12
N ASP A 6 1.18 -10.41 20.74
CA ASP A 6 1.60 -10.85 19.40
C ASP A 6 0.50 -10.59 18.35
N LEU A 7 0.77 -10.78 17.06
CA LEU A 7 -0.16 -10.53 15.95
C LEU A 7 -0.90 -11.79 15.43
N ASP A 8 -1.14 -12.74 16.33
CA ASP A 8 -1.67 -14.10 16.08
C ASP A 8 -3.16 -14.17 15.67
N THR A 9 -3.93 -13.11 15.88
CA THR A 9 -5.39 -13.12 15.66
C THR A 9 -5.82 -12.06 14.65
N PRO A 10 -6.90 -12.32 13.88
CA PRO A 10 -7.46 -11.33 12.95
C PRO A 10 -7.82 -10.00 13.63
N ALA A 11 -8.34 -10.06 14.87
CA ALA A 11 -8.67 -8.86 15.64
C ALA A 11 -7.45 -7.97 15.91
N ARG A 12 -6.29 -8.58 16.21
CA ARG A 12 -5.04 -7.84 16.44
C ARG A 12 -4.46 -7.26 15.15
N ARG A 13 -4.58 -7.97 14.02
CA ARG A 13 -4.24 -7.41 12.70
C ARG A 13 -5.11 -6.22 12.33
N GLN A 14 -6.42 -6.30 12.55
CA GLN A 14 -7.33 -5.18 12.35
C GLN A 14 -6.98 -3.99 13.26
N GLN A 15 -6.61 -4.26 14.52
CA GLN A 15 -6.15 -3.23 15.45
C GLN A 15 -4.86 -2.54 14.95
N LEU A 16 -3.87 -3.30 14.48
CA LEU A 16 -2.66 -2.75 13.86
C LEU A 16 -3.00 -1.81 12.71
N VAL A 17 -3.87 -2.25 11.79
CA VAL A 17 -4.29 -1.45 10.63
C VAL A 17 -4.99 -0.17 11.09
N SER A 18 -5.93 -0.26 12.03
CA SER A 18 -6.62 0.92 12.58
C SER A 18 -5.64 1.92 13.19
N GLN A 19 -4.75 1.46 14.06
CA GLN A 19 -3.76 2.31 14.73
C GLN A 19 -2.80 2.96 13.74
N PHE A 20 -2.41 2.24 12.69
CA PHE A 20 -1.57 2.78 11.64
C PHE A 20 -2.30 3.85 10.83
N MET A 21 -3.56 3.61 10.47
CA MET A 21 -4.39 4.57 9.72
C MET A 21 -4.65 5.84 10.52
N ASP A 22 -4.91 5.72 11.82
CA ASP A 22 -5.06 6.87 12.72
C ASP A 22 -3.78 7.72 12.75
N ARG A 23 -2.61 7.07 12.86
CA ARG A 23 -1.32 7.76 12.82
C ARG A 23 -1.07 8.43 11.48
N LEU A 24 -1.41 7.77 10.38
CA LEU A 24 -1.25 8.28 9.02
C LEU A 24 -2.11 9.52 8.77
N ALA A 25 -3.35 9.51 9.28
CA ALA A 25 -4.28 10.63 9.19
C ALA A 25 -3.83 11.86 10.01
N ASN A 26 -3.07 11.64 11.09
CA ASN A 26 -2.56 12.70 11.96
C ASN A 26 -1.11 13.13 11.64
N ASP A 27 -0.45 12.51 10.66
CA ASP A 27 0.90 12.90 10.27
C ASP A 27 0.86 14.17 9.41
N GLU A 28 1.62 15.19 9.81
CA GLU A 28 1.61 16.53 9.18
C GLU A 28 1.93 16.54 7.68
N VAL A 29 2.68 15.55 7.19
CA VAL A 29 3.10 15.49 5.79
C VAL A 29 2.29 14.43 5.05
N LEU A 30 2.19 13.22 5.61
CA LEU A 30 1.53 12.09 4.98
C LEU A 30 0.01 12.27 4.91
N SER A 31 -0.62 12.99 5.84
CA SER A 31 -2.08 13.23 5.80
C SER A 31 -2.54 13.93 4.52
N SER A 32 -1.75 14.86 3.99
CA SER A 32 -2.07 15.57 2.74
C SER A 32 -1.98 14.69 1.48
N VAL A 33 -1.14 13.64 1.54
CA VAL A 33 -0.84 12.74 0.42
C VAL A 33 -1.70 11.47 0.48
N PHE A 34 -1.91 10.94 1.69
CA PHE A 34 -2.57 9.67 1.96
C PHE A 34 -3.94 9.81 2.64
N GLY A 35 -4.20 10.92 3.33
CA GLY A 35 -5.39 11.12 4.17
C GLY A 35 -6.69 11.41 3.41
N ASN A 36 -6.62 12.05 2.25
CA ASN A 36 -7.83 12.34 1.45
C ASN A 36 -8.43 11.08 0.78
N PRO A 37 -7.62 10.20 0.15
CA PRO A 37 -8.11 8.91 -0.34
C PRO A 37 -8.52 7.98 0.81
N MET A 38 -7.75 7.90 1.90
CA MET A 38 -8.02 6.98 3.02
C MET A 38 -9.33 7.26 3.76
N ASN A 39 -9.71 8.53 3.89
CA ASN A 39 -11.03 8.91 4.42
C ASN A 39 -12.19 8.55 3.48
N ALA A 40 -11.96 8.45 2.16
CA ALA A 40 -12.97 8.02 1.19
C ALA A 40 -13.22 6.50 1.21
N TYR A 41 -12.22 5.69 1.60
CA TYR A 41 -12.38 4.24 1.80
C TYR A 41 -13.34 3.91 2.96
N SER A 42 -13.59 4.84 3.88
CA SER A 42 -14.42 4.62 5.07
C SER A 42 -15.93 4.49 4.78
N ARG A 43 -16.40 4.64 3.52
CA ARG A 43 -17.85 4.73 3.20
C ARG A 43 -18.39 3.76 2.14
N SER A 44 -17.65 2.75 1.68
CA SER A 44 -18.16 1.83 0.62
C SER A 44 -17.46 0.46 0.60
N ALA A 45 -17.82 -0.40 -0.36
CA ALA A 45 -17.21 -1.72 -0.66
C ALA A 45 -15.67 -1.72 -0.68
N ALA A 46 -15.06 -0.55 -0.90
CA ALA A 46 -13.62 -0.32 -0.81
C ALA A 46 -13.03 -0.64 0.58
N GLN A 47 -13.82 -0.60 1.66
CA GLN A 47 -13.37 -0.98 3.01
C GLN A 47 -13.04 -2.47 3.11
N GLN A 48 -13.86 -3.35 2.51
CA GLN A 48 -13.65 -4.80 2.56
C GLN A 48 -12.43 -5.20 1.72
N GLU A 49 -12.26 -4.60 0.54
CA GLU A 49 -11.09 -4.82 -0.30
C GLU A 49 -9.81 -4.33 0.39
N HIS A 50 -9.86 -3.19 1.07
CA HIS A 50 -8.74 -2.67 1.85
C HIS A 50 -8.36 -3.59 3.02
N LEU A 51 -9.35 -4.11 3.75
CA LEU A 51 -9.08 -5.08 4.83
C LEU A 51 -8.51 -6.39 4.28
N ALA A 52 -9.07 -6.91 3.18
CA ALA A 52 -8.55 -8.11 2.52
C ALA A 52 -7.12 -7.92 2.02
N TRP A 53 -6.80 -6.73 1.51
CA TRP A 53 -5.44 -6.36 1.13
C TRP A 53 -4.47 -6.43 2.32
N TRP A 54 -4.84 -5.84 3.46
CA TRP A 54 -4.01 -5.87 4.65
C TRP A 54 -3.84 -7.27 5.21
N GLU A 55 -4.90 -8.08 5.23
CA GLU A 55 -4.79 -9.49 5.64
C GLU A 55 -3.80 -10.25 4.76
N ALA A 56 -3.91 -10.12 3.43
CA ALA A 56 -2.97 -10.75 2.50
C ALA A 56 -1.54 -10.21 2.63
N ALA A 57 -1.37 -8.90 2.89
CA ALA A 57 -0.07 -8.27 3.08
C ALA A 57 0.63 -8.72 4.35
N LEU A 58 -0.10 -8.80 5.46
CA LEU A 58 0.42 -9.23 6.76
C LEU A 58 0.74 -10.74 6.74
N ALA A 59 -0.08 -11.54 6.05
CA ALA A 59 0.16 -12.97 5.86
C ALA A 59 1.29 -13.27 4.83
N GLY A 60 1.73 -12.28 4.06
CA GLY A 60 2.72 -12.46 2.98
C GLY A 60 2.16 -13.10 1.70
N GLU A 61 0.84 -13.30 1.61
CA GLU A 61 0.15 -13.92 0.47
C GLU A 61 0.11 -13.03 -0.78
N CYS A 62 0.12 -11.71 -0.60
CA CYS A 62 0.13 -10.77 -1.71
C CYS A 62 1.46 -10.78 -2.50
N TYR A 63 2.46 -11.53 -2.03
CA TYR A 63 3.77 -11.66 -2.66
C TYR A 63 3.80 -12.87 -3.63
N GLN A 64 3.38 -12.62 -4.87
CA GLN A 64 3.65 -13.52 -6.01
C GLN A 64 4.21 -12.77 -7.23
N GLY A 65 5.02 -11.72 -6.98
CA GLY A 65 5.68 -10.96 -8.06
C GLY A 65 4.74 -10.21 -9.00
N ARG A 66 3.44 -10.11 -8.67
CA ARG A 66 2.46 -9.33 -9.42
C ARG A 66 2.10 -8.10 -8.61
N PRO A 67 2.29 -6.87 -9.14
CA PRO A 67 1.74 -5.69 -8.51
C PRO A 67 0.24 -5.88 -8.39
N LEU A 68 -0.33 -5.46 -7.26
CA LEU A 68 -1.75 -5.14 -7.27
C LEU A 68 -1.97 -4.17 -8.42
N ARG A 69 -3.04 -4.37 -9.19
CA ARG A 69 -3.42 -3.41 -10.23
C ARG A 69 -3.71 -2.09 -9.52
N ALA A 70 -2.68 -1.28 -9.33
CA ALA A 70 -2.81 0.01 -8.67
C ALA A 70 -3.56 0.89 -9.67
N THR A 71 -4.85 1.08 -9.42
CA THR A 71 -5.67 2.04 -10.16
C THR A 71 -5.29 3.48 -9.81
N HIS A 72 -4.47 3.68 -8.77
CA HIS A 72 -4.01 4.97 -8.27
C HIS A 72 -2.47 5.02 -8.24
N VAL A 73 -1.92 6.00 -8.94
CA VAL A 73 -0.50 6.35 -8.90
C VAL A 73 -0.32 7.33 -7.73
N HIS A 74 0.10 6.84 -6.56
CA HIS A 74 0.32 7.68 -5.38
C HIS A 74 1.71 8.27 -5.42
N PRO A 75 1.97 9.59 -5.36
CA PRO A 75 3.33 10.13 -5.48
C PRO A 75 4.26 9.62 -4.34
N TYR A 76 4.84 8.44 -4.51
CA TYR A 76 5.85 7.86 -3.63
C TYR A 76 7.19 8.49 -3.98
N ILE A 77 7.33 9.76 -3.63
CA ILE A 77 8.64 10.41 -3.62
C ILE A 77 9.41 9.79 -2.45
N GLY A 78 10.67 9.39 -2.65
CA GLY A 78 11.46 8.64 -1.68
C GLY A 78 11.31 9.06 -0.20
N PRO A 79 11.37 10.37 0.15
CA PRO A 79 11.21 10.83 1.53
C PRO A 79 9.81 10.58 2.13
N LEU A 80 8.73 10.69 1.34
CA LEU A 80 7.37 10.40 1.79
C LEU A 80 7.21 8.91 2.10
N TYR A 81 7.76 8.08 1.22
CA TYR A 81 7.73 6.64 1.37
C TYR A 81 8.54 6.15 2.58
N GLU A 82 9.72 6.72 2.80
CA GLU A 82 10.54 6.43 3.98
C GLU A 82 9.80 6.83 5.28
N ARG A 83 9.13 7.99 5.28
CA ARG A 83 8.31 8.44 6.42
C ARG A 83 7.14 7.49 6.69
N TRP A 84 6.47 7.00 5.64
CA TRP A 84 5.41 6.00 5.75
C TRP A 84 5.92 4.69 6.39
N CYS A 85 7.09 4.19 5.95
CA CYS A 85 7.70 2.98 6.52
C CYS A 85 8.07 3.17 7.99
N ARG A 86 8.65 4.32 8.35
CA ARG A 86 8.96 4.66 9.75
C ARG A 86 7.70 4.67 10.61
N LEU A 87 6.61 5.23 10.11
CA LEU A 87 5.34 5.28 10.84
C LEU A 87 4.74 3.90 11.06
N LEU A 88 4.79 3.04 10.04
CA LEU A 88 4.32 1.67 10.14
C LEU A 88 5.18 0.87 11.13
N LYS A 89 6.50 0.95 11.00
CA LYS A 89 7.45 0.33 11.94
C LYS A 89 7.20 0.79 13.37
N TYR A 90 7.04 2.09 13.59
CA TYR A 90 6.70 2.64 14.89
C TYR A 90 5.41 2.04 15.45
N THR A 91 4.39 1.83 14.60
CA THR A 91 3.11 1.24 15.00
C THR A 91 3.27 -0.21 15.46
N PHE A 92 4.10 -1.01 14.79
CA PHE A 92 4.44 -2.36 15.28
C PHE A 92 5.16 -2.27 16.63
N ASP A 93 6.30 -1.58 16.66
CA ASP A 93 7.24 -1.60 17.79
C ASP A 93 6.62 -1.11 19.12
N HIS A 94 5.54 -0.30 19.07
CA HIS A 94 4.89 0.26 20.26
C HIS A 94 3.61 -0.49 20.68
N ASN A 95 3.06 -1.37 19.85
CA ASN A 95 1.78 -2.01 20.12
C ASN A 95 1.83 -3.53 20.10
N PHE A 96 2.84 -4.13 19.46
CA PHE A 96 2.90 -5.58 19.26
C PHE A 96 4.34 -6.10 19.43
N GLU A 97 4.47 -7.31 19.99
CA GLU A 97 5.72 -8.05 20.05
C GLU A 97 5.45 -9.56 19.93
N GLY A 98 6.39 -10.30 19.36
CA GLY A 98 6.26 -11.75 19.18
C GLY A 98 6.58 -12.20 17.76
N PRO A 99 6.60 -13.52 17.52
CA PRO A 99 6.96 -14.10 16.23
C PRO A 99 6.05 -13.66 15.09
N GLU A 100 4.72 -13.63 15.29
CA GLU A 100 3.77 -13.27 14.23
C GLU A 100 3.85 -11.77 13.90
N ALA A 101 4.02 -10.92 14.91
CA ALA A 101 4.24 -9.48 14.73
C ALA A 101 5.54 -9.21 13.95
N THR A 102 6.62 -9.94 14.27
CA THR A 102 7.91 -9.81 13.58
C THR A 102 7.82 -10.24 12.12
N ALA A 103 7.15 -11.37 11.85
CA ALA A 103 6.95 -11.88 10.49
C ALA A 103 6.10 -10.91 9.66
N ALA A 104 4.96 -10.47 10.19
CA ALA A 104 4.06 -9.55 9.50
C ALA A 104 4.71 -8.18 9.22
N GLN A 105 5.51 -7.66 10.15
CA GLN A 105 6.30 -6.44 9.93
C GLN A 105 7.26 -6.61 8.76
N GLY A 106 7.97 -7.75 8.68
CA GLY A 106 8.84 -8.07 7.56
C GLY A 106 8.10 -8.14 6.22
N HIS A 107 6.96 -8.83 6.18
CA HIS A 107 6.15 -8.97 4.96
C HIS A 107 5.70 -7.62 4.42
N VAL A 108 5.11 -6.78 5.28
CA VAL A 108 4.51 -5.52 4.82
C VAL A 108 5.57 -4.47 4.45
N LEU A 109 6.71 -4.42 5.16
CA LEU A 109 7.81 -3.51 4.80
C LEU A 109 8.47 -3.92 3.47
N ASN A 110 8.61 -5.22 3.21
CA ASN A 110 9.09 -5.73 1.93
C ASN A 110 8.11 -5.39 0.79
N LEU A 111 6.80 -5.63 1.01
CA LEU A 111 5.76 -5.28 0.05
C LEU A 111 5.77 -3.79 -0.27
N ALA A 112 5.81 -2.94 0.76
CA ALA A 112 5.87 -1.50 0.60
C ALA A 112 7.08 -1.10 -0.25
N THR A 113 8.24 -1.74 -0.02
CA THR A 113 9.50 -1.36 -0.70
C THR A 113 9.40 -1.70 -2.19
N MET A 114 8.85 -2.86 -2.52
CA MET A 114 8.54 -3.25 -3.89
C MET A 114 7.57 -2.26 -4.55
N LEU A 115 6.50 -1.83 -3.87
CA LEU A 115 5.53 -0.87 -4.42
C LEU A 115 6.19 0.47 -4.75
N ALA A 116 7.10 0.97 -3.90
CA ALA A 116 7.85 2.18 -4.16
C ALA A 116 8.74 2.04 -5.42
N HIS A 117 9.46 0.92 -5.56
CA HIS A 117 10.27 0.66 -6.75
C HIS A 117 9.44 0.52 -8.03
N TRP A 118 8.34 -0.23 -7.97
CA TRP A 118 7.45 -0.43 -9.13
C TRP A 118 6.81 0.88 -9.59
N GLN A 119 6.48 1.77 -8.66
CA GLN A 119 5.98 3.07 -9.01
C GLN A 119 7.05 3.96 -9.67
N LEU A 120 8.27 4.00 -9.12
CA LEU A 120 9.37 4.73 -9.75
C LEU A 120 9.58 4.25 -11.19
N ALA A 121 9.59 2.94 -11.42
CA ALA A 121 9.71 2.36 -12.76
C ALA A 121 8.61 2.85 -13.73
N GLN A 122 7.36 2.94 -13.29
CA GLN A 122 6.27 3.48 -14.12
C GLN A 122 6.37 4.98 -14.37
N GLN A 123 6.85 5.76 -13.39
CA GLN A 123 7.08 7.19 -13.60
C GLN A 123 8.16 7.44 -14.67
N HIS A 124 9.19 6.59 -14.75
CA HIS A 124 10.16 6.62 -15.84
C HIS A 124 9.55 6.22 -17.19
N SER A 125 8.75 5.13 -17.25
CA SER A 125 8.08 4.72 -18.49
C SER A 125 7.12 5.78 -19.05
N TYR A 126 6.45 6.54 -18.19
CA TYR A 126 5.55 7.62 -18.60
C TYR A 126 6.32 8.89 -19.02
N ARG A 127 7.50 9.13 -18.43
CA ARG A 127 8.36 10.28 -18.75
C ARG A 127 9.16 10.09 -20.04
N ASP A 128 9.47 8.85 -20.42
CA ASP A 128 10.21 8.50 -21.64
C ASP A 128 9.31 8.19 -22.87
N GLY A 129 8.00 8.42 -22.77
CA GLY A 129 7.15 8.56 -23.96
C GLY A 129 6.84 7.29 -24.75
N TYR A 130 6.63 6.14 -24.10
CA TYR A 130 5.99 5.00 -24.76
C TYR A 130 4.49 5.00 -24.49
N ILE A 131 3.75 5.75 -25.33
CA ILE A 131 2.33 5.50 -25.55
C ILE A 131 2.25 4.15 -26.26
N THR A 132 1.82 3.09 -25.57
CA THR A 132 1.32 1.90 -26.25
C THR A 132 0.00 2.27 -26.90
N HIS A 133 0.06 2.76 -28.14
CA HIS A 133 -1.09 2.68 -29.04
C HIS A 133 -1.28 1.20 -29.38
N ASP A 134 -2.19 0.55 -28.67
CA ASP A 134 -2.68 -0.75 -29.09
C ASP A 134 -3.60 -0.58 -30.31
N ASN A 135 -3.38 -1.44 -31.28
CA ASN A 135 -3.83 -1.37 -32.65
C ASN A 135 -5.32 -1.68 -32.77
N THR A 136 -6.12 -0.68 -33.14
CA THR A 136 -7.39 -0.92 -33.86
C THR A 136 -7.28 -0.37 -35.28
N THR A 137 -6.46 -1.04 -36.09
CA THR A 137 -6.65 -1.04 -37.54
C THR A 137 -7.87 -1.89 -37.87
N THR A 138 -9.06 -1.30 -37.90
CA THR A 138 -10.12 -1.80 -38.79
C THR A 138 -11.00 -0.65 -39.30
N LYS A 139 -10.69 -0.25 -40.53
CA LYS A 139 -11.63 0.16 -41.59
C LYS A 139 -12.21 1.58 -41.58
N ALA A 140 -11.87 2.26 -42.68
CA ALA A 140 -12.68 3.20 -43.47
C ALA A 140 -12.32 4.69 -43.36
N LEU A 141 -11.34 5.12 -44.18
CA LEU A 141 -11.54 6.22 -45.14
C LEU A 141 -10.36 6.32 -46.14
N ALA A 142 -10.38 5.54 -47.22
CA ALA A 142 -9.54 5.78 -48.40
C ALA A 142 -10.07 5.00 -49.62
N ALA A 143 -11.18 5.49 -50.17
CA ALA A 143 -11.55 5.44 -51.59
C ALA A 143 -12.63 6.52 -51.71
N ALA A 144 -12.32 7.70 -52.22
CA ALA A 144 -12.29 8.00 -53.65
C ALA A 144 -13.66 7.75 -54.28
#